data_AF-A0A6G1L751-F1
#
_entry.id   AF-A0A6G1L751-F1
#
_cell.length_a   1.000
_cell.length_b   1.000
_cell.length_c   1.000
_cell.angle_alpha   90.00
_cell.angle_beta   90.00
_cell.angle_gamma   90.00
#
_symmetry.space_group_name_H-M   'P 1'
#
loop_
_entity.id
_entity.type
_entity.pdbx_description
1 polymer ?
#
loop_
_entity_poly.entity_id
_entity_poly.type
_entity_poly.pdbx_seq_one_letter_code
_entity_poly.pdbx_strand_id
1 'polypeptide(L)'
;MINAVLVFNNNGQPRLTKFYTPLDTAVQQRLLSEIFTLVSQRPNTACNFLPLPPLLAPPPSTKSPATSTTEHNDAPSLVTYRHFATLYFIVISTSTESPLALLDFIQCFVEALDRLFENVCELDLIFNFETLHAVWGEWDLGGEVRAEGMNAEYDEK
;
A
#
# COMPACT_ATOMS: atom_id res chain seq x y z
N MET A 1 3.66 4.03 10.62
CA MET A 1 2.26 3.59 10.42
C MET A 1 1.95 3.47 8.94
N ILE A 2 1.07 2.55 8.57
CA ILE A 2 0.55 2.43 7.19
C ILE A 2 -0.60 3.41 7.01
N ASN A 3 -0.50 4.29 6.01
CA ASN A 3 -1.51 5.33 5.74
C ASN A 3 -2.53 4.88 4.69
N ALA A 4 -2.10 4.10 3.70
CA ALA A 4 -2.96 3.61 2.63
C ALA A 4 -2.36 2.38 1.93
N VAL A 5 -3.24 1.53 1.40
CA VAL A 5 -2.89 0.40 0.55
C VAL A 5 -3.75 0.40 -0.71
N LEU A 6 -3.06 0.22 -1.83
CA LEU A 6 -3.62 0.35 -3.16
C LEU A 6 -3.16 -0.82 -4.03
N VAL A 7 -4.08 -1.38 -4.81
CA VAL A 7 -3.78 -2.38 -5.83
C VAL A 7 -4.40 -1.93 -7.15
N PHE A 8 -3.58 -1.84 -8.20
CA PHE A 8 -4.03 -1.49 -9.55
C PHE A 8 -3.60 -2.54 -10.55
N ASN A 9 -4.32 -2.63 -11.67
CA ASN A 9 -3.83 -3.37 -12.81
C ASN A 9 -2.92 -2.53 -13.73
N ASN A 10 -2.40 -3.15 -14.78
CA ASN A 10 -1.59 -2.49 -15.82
C ASN A 10 -2.32 -1.37 -16.58
N ASN A 11 -3.65 -1.28 -16.47
CA ASN A 11 -4.48 -0.26 -17.10
C ASN A 11 -4.86 0.88 -16.12
N GLY A 12 -4.38 0.84 -14.87
CA GLY A 12 -4.68 1.85 -13.85
C GLY A 12 -6.04 1.69 -13.18
N GLN A 13 -6.72 0.55 -13.37
CA GLN A 13 -7.98 0.25 -12.70
C GLN A 13 -7.70 -0.22 -11.25
N PRO A 14 -8.28 0.43 -10.22
CA PRO A 14 -8.18 -0.02 -8.85
C PRO A 14 -8.88 -1.37 -8.66
N ARG A 15 -8.20 -2.30 -7.98
CA ARG A 15 -8.74 -3.58 -7.50
C ARG A 15 -8.95 -3.56 -5.99
N LEU A 16 -8.04 -2.90 -5.26
CA LEU A 16 -8.13 -2.67 -3.83
C LEU A 16 -7.73 -1.23 -3.54
N THR A 17 -8.49 -0.54 -2.71
CA THR A 17 -8.17 0.82 -2.27
C THR A 17 -8.63 0.99 -0.84
N LYS A 18 -7.68 1.14 0.07
CA LYS A 18 -7.91 1.34 1.49
C LYS A 18 -7.06 2.51 1.98
N PHE A 19 -7.72 3.50 2.56
CA PHE A 19 -7.08 4.63 3.22
C PHE A 19 -7.39 4.55 4.71
N TYR A 20 -6.36 4.49 5.55
CA TYR A 20 -6.49 4.52 7.01
C TYR A 20 -6.52 5.94 7.54
N THR A 21 -6.00 6.89 6.76
CA THR A 21 -6.11 8.31 7.05
C THR A 21 -7.29 8.91 6.27
N PRO A 22 -8.13 9.75 6.91
CA PRO A 22 -9.26 10.36 6.24
C PRO A 22 -8.75 11.39 5.23
N LEU A 23 -8.85 11.06 3.94
CA LEU A 23 -8.55 11.96 2.82
C LEU A 23 -9.83 12.24 2.03
N ASP A 24 -9.95 13.46 1.50
CA ASP A 24 -11.04 13.84 0.61
C ASP A 24 -11.00 13.00 -0.69
N THR A 25 -12.18 12.65 -1.21
CA THR A 25 -12.31 11.77 -2.39
C THR A 25 -11.60 12.36 -3.61
N ALA A 26 -11.65 13.69 -3.78
CA ALA A 26 -10.94 14.35 -4.88
C ALA A 26 -9.41 14.18 -4.78
N VAL A 27 -8.88 14.19 -3.55
CA VAL A 27 -7.44 13.97 -3.30
C VAL A 27 -7.08 12.50 -3.51
N GLN A 28 -7.91 11.58 -3.02
CA GLN A 28 -7.71 10.14 -3.23
C GLN A 28 -7.59 9.79 -4.72
N GLN A 29 -8.50 10.29 -5.56
CA GLN A 29 -8.50 10.03 -7.00
C GLN A 29 -7.26 10.61 -7.71
N ARG A 30 -6.82 11.81 -7.31
CA ARG A 30 -5.59 12.41 -7.85
C ARG A 30 -4.35 11.59 -7.48
N LEU A 31 -4.26 11.20 -6.21
CA LEU A 31 -3.17 10.38 -5.69
C LEU A 31 -3.11 9.02 -6.43
N LEU A 32 -4.25 8.41 -6.68
CA LEU A 32 -4.38 7.18 -7.46
C LEU A 32 -3.70 7.30 -8.82
N SER A 33 -4.07 8.34 -9.57
CA SER A 33 -3.60 8.56 -10.94
C SER A 33 -2.11 8.90 -10.98
N GLU A 34 -1.62 9.68 -10.03
CA GLU A 34 -0.22 10.08 -9.96
C GLU A 34 0.69 8.90 -9.59
N ILE A 35 0.32 8.12 -8.57
CA ILE A 35 1.07 6.92 -8.18
C ILE A 35 1.10 5.91 -9.32
N PHE A 36 -0.04 5.67 -9.99
CA PHE A 36 -0.07 4.78 -11.14
C PHE A 36 0.86 5.26 -12.27
N THR A 37 0.89 6.56 -12.56
CA THR A 37 1.79 7.13 -13.57
C THR A 37 3.26 6.94 -13.20
N LEU A 38 3.60 7.15 -11.93
CA LEU A 38 4.98 6.98 -11.42
C LEU A 38 5.43 5.51 -11.44
N VAL A 39 4.54 4.57 -11.15
CA VAL A 39 4.87 3.14 -11.07
C VAL A 39 4.89 2.49 -12.46
N SER A 40 3.91 2.80 -13.32
CA SER A 40 3.77 2.18 -14.65
C SER A 40 4.90 2.50 -15.64
N GLN A 41 5.52 3.68 -15.52
CA GLN A 41 6.60 4.10 -16.42
C GLN A 41 7.99 3.56 -16.02
N ARG A 42 8.10 2.91 -14.85
CA ARG A 42 9.40 2.50 -14.31
C ARG A 42 9.80 1.10 -14.76
N PRO A 43 11.10 0.88 -15.08
CA PRO A 43 11.60 -0.44 -15.43
C PRO A 43 11.65 -1.36 -14.21
N ASN A 44 11.58 -2.67 -14.44
CA ASN A 44 11.62 -3.70 -13.38
C ASN A 44 12.93 -3.72 -12.57
N THR A 45 13.99 -3.08 -13.05
CA THR A 45 15.27 -2.92 -12.36
C THR A 45 15.32 -1.71 -11.43
N ALA A 46 14.29 -0.85 -11.45
CA ALA A 46 14.22 0.31 -10.60
C ALA A 46 13.93 -0.06 -9.14
N CYS A 47 14.28 0.84 -8.23
CA CYS A 47 14.05 0.67 -6.80
C CYS A 47 12.55 0.60 -6.48
N ASN A 48 12.13 -0.28 -5.58
CA ASN A 48 10.73 -0.44 -5.15
C ASN A 48 10.21 0.67 -4.21
N PHE A 49 10.99 1.72 -3.98
CA PHE A 49 10.66 2.83 -3.10
C PHE A 49 10.56 4.12 -3.91
N LEU A 50 9.52 4.89 -3.65
CA LEU A 50 9.24 6.17 -4.28
C LEU A 50 8.91 7.21 -3.20
N PRO A 51 9.43 8.44 -3.31
CA PRO A 51 8.95 9.53 -2.47
C PRO A 51 7.47 9.80 -2.79
N LEU A 52 6.69 10.12 -1.76
CA LEU A 52 5.29 10.48 -1.96
C LEU A 52 5.19 11.73 -2.84
N PRO A 53 4.27 11.76 -3.83
CA PRO A 53 4.10 12.94 -4.66
C PRO A 53 3.72 14.19 -3.85
N PRO A 54 4.18 15.38 -4.27
CA PRO A 54 4.06 16.62 -3.50
C PRO A 54 2.63 17.13 -3.31
N LEU A 55 1.60 16.47 -3.85
CA LEU A 55 0.20 16.79 -3.57
C LEU A 55 -0.22 16.52 -2.11
N LEU A 56 0.56 15.70 -1.38
CA LEU A 56 0.44 15.49 0.07
C LEU A 56 1.58 16.13 0.87
N ALA A 57 2.60 16.68 0.19
CA ALA A 57 3.61 17.47 0.87
C ALA A 57 2.96 18.81 1.28
N PRO A 58 3.13 19.28 2.53
CA PRO A 58 2.70 20.63 2.88
C PRO A 58 3.34 21.62 1.90
N PRO A 59 2.63 22.69 1.50
CA PRO A 59 3.17 23.65 0.54
C PRO A 59 4.50 24.21 1.06
N PRO A 60 5.51 24.41 0.19
CA PRO A 60 6.77 25.00 0.59
C PRO A 60 6.52 26.45 1.00
N SER A 61 6.29 26.68 2.28
CA SER A 61 6.29 28.02 2.83
C SER A 61 7.70 28.58 2.71
N THR A 62 7.79 29.65 1.93
CA THR A 62 8.95 30.50 1.74
C THR A 62 9.60 30.88 3.08
N LYS A 63 10.88 30.51 3.23
CA LYS A 63 11.90 31.09 4.12
C LYS A 63 11.47 31.42 5.57
N SER A 64 11.96 30.67 6.55
CA SER A 64 12.53 31.22 7.80
C SER A 64 13.38 30.18 8.56
N PRO A 65 14.55 30.55 9.11
CA PRO A 65 15.42 29.67 9.89
C PRO A 65 15.01 29.65 11.37
N ALA A 66 15.16 28.48 12.01
CA ALA A 66 15.20 28.24 13.46
C ALA A 66 13.98 28.67 14.30
N THR A 67 13.04 27.76 14.54
CA THR A 67 12.45 27.54 15.88
C THR A 67 11.88 26.12 15.96
N SER A 68 12.50 25.27 16.79
CA SER A 68 12.06 23.92 17.14
C SER A 68 10.81 23.97 18.02
N THR A 69 9.66 23.47 17.55
CA THR A 69 8.57 22.95 18.41
C THR A 69 7.58 22.11 17.58
N THR A 70 7.69 20.79 17.76
CA THR A 70 6.58 19.84 17.91
C THR A 70 5.80 19.36 16.65
N GLU A 71 6.26 18.21 16.15
CA GLU A 71 5.45 17.04 15.76
C GLU A 71 4.61 17.08 14.47
N HIS A 72 5.25 16.78 13.33
CA HIS A 72 4.58 16.15 12.20
C HIS A 72 5.36 14.93 11.71
N ASN A 73 5.60 13.98 12.62
CA ASN A 73 6.20 12.68 12.30
C ASN A 73 5.22 11.69 11.64
N ASP A 74 3.97 12.11 11.41
CA ASP A 74 2.88 11.26 10.93
C ASP A 74 2.47 11.54 9.47
N ALA A 75 3.20 12.42 8.77
CA ALA A 75 2.95 12.69 7.37
C ALA A 75 3.39 11.47 6.51
N PRO A 76 2.53 10.97 5.61
CA PRO A 76 2.93 9.93 4.67
C PRO A 76 4.07 10.49 3.82
N SER A 77 5.13 9.69 3.65
CA SER A 77 6.38 10.19 3.04
C SER A 77 6.93 9.23 1.99
N LEU A 78 6.58 7.95 2.09
CA LEU A 78 7.14 6.90 1.28
C LEU A 78 6.04 6.04 0.67
N VAL A 79 6.25 5.72 -0.60
CA VAL A 79 5.46 4.77 -1.38
C VAL A 79 6.34 3.56 -1.64
N THR A 80 5.97 2.42 -1.08
CA THR A 80 6.59 1.12 -1.34
C THR A 80 5.71 0.34 -2.29
N TYR A 81 6.27 -0.20 -3.36
CA TYR A 81 5.47 -0.97 -4.32
C TYR A 81 6.17 -2.22 -4.84
N ARG A 82 5.39 -3.17 -5.33
CA ARG A 82 5.87 -4.36 -6.05
C ARG A 82 4.89 -4.74 -7.16
N HIS A 83 5.42 -5.21 -8.28
CA HIS A 83 4.65 -5.67 -9.43
C HIS A 83 4.59 -7.20 -9.46
N PHE A 84 3.38 -7.76 -9.54
CA PHE A 84 3.12 -9.18 -9.67
C PHE A 84 2.22 -9.42 -10.88
N ALA A 85 2.73 -10.10 -11.90
CA ALA A 85 2.01 -10.39 -13.15
C ALA A 85 1.37 -9.14 -13.79
N THR A 86 0.07 -8.91 -13.57
CA THR A 86 -0.69 -7.77 -14.10
C THR A 86 -1.08 -6.73 -13.05
N LEU A 87 -0.65 -6.90 -11.79
CA LEU A 87 -1.06 -6.11 -10.65
C LEU A 87 0.12 -5.41 -9.95
N TYR A 88 -0.09 -4.15 -9.60
CA TYR A 88 0.80 -3.35 -8.78
C TYR A 88 0.25 -3.26 -7.37
N PHE A 89 0.99 -3.77 -6.40
CA PHE A 89 0.69 -3.67 -4.98
C PHE A 89 1.49 -2.52 -4.41
N ILE A 90 0.81 -1.56 -3.79
CA ILE A 90 1.40 -0.32 -3.31
C ILE A 90 0.94 -0.08 -1.87
N VAL A 91 1.92 0.22 -1.01
CA VAL A 91 1.72 0.58 0.40
C VAL A 91 2.33 1.97 0.62
N ILE A 92 1.53 2.87 1.18
CA ILE A 92 1.95 4.22 1.57
C ILE A 92 2.15 4.23 3.07
N SER A 93 3.33 4.66 3.51
CA SER A 93 3.68 4.71 4.92
C SER A 93 4.37 6.02 5.31
N THR A 94 4.40 6.26 6.61
CA THR A 94 5.26 7.28 7.22
C THR A 94 6.72 6.83 7.24
N SER A 95 7.63 7.76 7.54
CA SER A 95 9.08 7.47 7.63
C SER A 95 9.45 6.56 8.81
N THR A 96 8.50 6.24 9.69
CA THR A 96 8.74 5.39 10.85
C THR A 96 8.80 3.91 10.49
N GLU A 97 8.20 3.51 9.36
CA GLU A 97 8.18 2.12 8.92
C GLU A 97 9.40 1.76 8.08
N SER A 98 9.88 0.53 8.26
CA SER A 98 10.94 -0.01 7.42
C SER A 98 10.39 -0.35 6.02
N PRO A 99 10.95 0.22 4.94
CA PRO A 99 10.48 -0.07 3.58
C PRO A 99 10.67 -1.54 3.19
N LEU A 100 11.71 -2.19 3.73
CA LEU A 100 11.96 -3.61 3.50
C LEU A 100 10.94 -4.49 4.21
N ALA A 101 10.49 -4.10 5.41
CA ALA A 101 9.42 -4.82 6.12
C ALA A 101 8.10 -4.73 5.35
N LEU A 102 7.80 -3.57 4.75
CA LEU A 102 6.61 -3.40 3.91
C LEU A 102 6.68 -4.23 2.62
N LEU A 103 7.86 -4.40 2.02
CA LEU A 103 8.02 -5.29 0.87
C LEU A 103 7.81 -6.76 1.21
N ASP A 104 8.30 -7.18 2.38
CA ASP A 104 8.08 -8.54 2.88
C ASP A 104 6.60 -8.76 3.22
N PHE A 105 5.96 -7.77 3.83
CA PHE A 105 4.52 -7.79 4.08
C PHE A 105 3.69 -7.93 2.80
N ILE A 106 4.01 -7.16 1.74
CA ILE A 106 3.37 -7.33 0.43
C ILE A 106 3.57 -8.75 -0.11
N GLN A 107 4.76 -9.32 0.04
CA GLN A 107 5.07 -10.68 -0.43
C GLN A 107 4.22 -11.72 0.31
N CYS A 108 4.24 -11.69 1.64
CA CYS A 108 3.44 -12.57 2.48
C CYS A 108 1.95 -12.47 2.14
N PHE A 109 1.44 -11.25 1.88
CA PHE A 109 0.04 -11.03 1.51
C PHE A 109 -0.32 -11.69 0.17
N VAL A 110 0.53 -11.53 -0.84
CA VAL A 110 0.32 -12.17 -2.15
C VAL A 110 0.39 -13.69 -2.04
N GLU A 111 1.32 -14.23 -1.26
CA GLU A 111 1.40 -15.67 -0.99
C GLU A 111 0.15 -16.19 -0.25
N ALA A 112 -0.42 -15.39 0.65
CA ALA A 112 -1.64 -15.74 1.33
C ALA A 112 -2.85 -15.79 0.40
N LEU A 113 -2.96 -14.80 -0.51
CA LEU A 113 -3.97 -14.81 -1.57
C LEU A 113 -3.78 -16.02 -2.50
N ASP A 114 -2.55 -16.35 -2.86
CA ASP A 114 -2.26 -17.48 -3.75
C ASP A 114 -2.66 -18.83 -3.14
N ARG A 115 -2.47 -19.00 -1.83
CA ARG A 115 -2.94 -20.18 -1.08
C ARG A 115 -4.47 -20.22 -0.95
N LEU A 116 -5.10 -19.06 -0.77
CA LEU A 116 -6.56 -18.98 -0.60
C LEU A 116 -7.32 -19.28 -1.89
N PHE A 117 -6.82 -18.80 -3.03
CA PHE A 117 -7.48 -18.96 -4.34
C PHE A 117 -6.90 -20.10 -5.20
N GLU A 118 -5.95 -20.89 -4.67
CA GLU A 118 -5.30 -22.01 -5.38
C GLU A 118 -4.78 -21.63 -6.78
N ASN A 119 -3.74 -20.79 -6.84
CA ASN A 119 -3.21 -20.11 -8.05
C ASN A 119 -4.00 -18.85 -8.42
N VAL A 120 -3.86 -17.81 -7.59
CA VAL A 120 -4.63 -16.58 -7.72
C VAL A 120 -4.37 -15.88 -9.07
N CYS A 121 -5.44 -15.48 -9.75
CA CYS A 121 -5.35 -14.56 -10.89
C CYS A 121 -6.08 -13.24 -10.62
N GLU A 122 -5.78 -12.21 -11.42
CA GLU A 122 -6.45 -10.90 -11.31
C GLU A 122 -7.98 -11.04 -11.38
N LEU A 123 -8.49 -11.98 -12.18
CA LEU A 123 -9.91 -12.19 -12.36
C LEU A 123 -10.58 -12.69 -11.07
N ASP A 124 -9.90 -13.54 -10.29
CA ASP A 124 -10.39 -14.02 -9.00
C ASP A 124 -10.51 -12.88 -7.99
N LEU A 125 -9.54 -11.96 -8.00
CA LEU A 125 -9.56 -10.77 -7.14
C LEU A 125 -10.67 -9.78 -7.54
N ILE A 126 -11.05 -9.74 -8.82
CA ILE A 126 -12.18 -8.93 -9.30
C ILE A 126 -13.52 -9.57 -8.88
N PHE A 127 -13.69 -10.87 -9.10
CA PHE A 127 -14.94 -11.56 -8.80
C PHE A 127 -15.17 -11.72 -7.29
N ASN A 128 -14.11 -11.97 -6.53
CA ASN A 128 -14.15 -12.18 -5.09
C ASN A 128 -13.59 -10.97 -4.31
N PHE A 129 -13.94 -9.75 -4.73
CA PHE A 129 -13.45 -8.52 -4.11
C PHE A 129 -13.83 -8.42 -2.62
N GLU A 130 -14.98 -8.96 -2.22
CA GLU A 130 -15.41 -9.01 -0.83
C GLU A 130 -14.48 -9.86 0.02
N THR A 131 -14.12 -11.06 -0.47
CA THR A 131 -13.14 -11.94 0.16
C THR A 131 -11.78 -11.28 0.24
N LEU A 132 -11.32 -10.62 -0.82
CA LEU A 132 -10.07 -9.84 -0.81
C LEU A 132 -10.09 -8.77 0.29
N HIS A 133 -11.18 -8.01 0.40
CA HIS A 133 -11.33 -7.01 1.45
C HIS A 133 -11.41 -7.58 2.86
N ALA A 134 -12.01 -8.76 3.02
CA ALA A 134 -12.09 -9.47 4.30
C ALA A 134 -10.71 -9.99 4.73
N VAL A 135 -10.00 -10.69 3.84
CA VAL A 135 -8.63 -11.20 4.08
C VAL A 135 -7.68 -10.04 4.40
N TRP A 136 -7.79 -8.95 3.66
CA TRP A 136 -7.06 -7.72 3.95
C TRP A 136 -7.39 -7.18 5.36
N GLY A 137 -8.66 -7.18 5.75
CA GLY A 137 -9.10 -6.73 7.08
C GLY A 137 -8.60 -7.61 8.23
N GLU A 138 -8.45 -8.91 8.02
CA GLU A 138 -7.82 -9.82 8.99
C GLU A 138 -6.30 -9.57 9.11
N TRP A 139 -5.66 -9.21 8.00
CA TRP A 139 -4.21 -8.97 7.93
C TRP A 139 -3.77 -7.61 8.50
N ASP A 140 -4.61 -6.58 8.37
CA ASP A 140 -4.28 -5.21 8.75
C ASP A 140 -5.38 -4.61 9.63
N LEU A 141 -5.14 -4.58 10.94
CA LEU A 141 -6.01 -3.92 11.91
C LEU A 141 -5.67 -2.43 12.00
N GLY A 142 -6.09 -1.67 11.01
CA GLY A 142 -6.14 -0.20 11.10
C GLY A 142 -4.78 0.50 11.01
N GLY A 143 -3.83 -0.06 10.25
CA GLY A 143 -2.54 0.58 9.96
C GLY A 143 -1.37 0.07 10.80
N GLU A 144 -1.58 -0.99 11.59
CA GLU A 144 -0.57 -1.77 12.28
C GLU A 144 -0.55 -3.20 11.71
N VAL A 145 0.62 -3.64 11.23
CA VAL A 145 0.79 -4.96 10.64
C VAL A 145 0.65 -6.02 11.73
N ARG A 146 -0.41 -6.83 11.67
CA ARG A 146 -0.58 -7.95 12.60
C ARG A 146 0.30 -9.09 12.13
N ALA A 147 1.33 -9.42 12.90
CA ALA A 147 2.10 -10.65 12.76
C ALA A 147 1.29 -11.86 13.27
N GLU A 148 0.05 -12.03 12.84
CA GLU A 148 -0.62 -13.33 12.99
C GLU A 148 -0.35 -14.11 11.71
N GLY A 149 0.79 -14.80 11.76
CA GLY A 149 1.14 -15.82 10.81
C GLY A 149 -0.05 -16.75 10.59
N MET A 150 -0.31 -17.00 9.32
CA MET A 150 -1.21 -18.01 8.81
C MET A 150 -0.70 -19.41 9.18
N ASN A 151 -0.70 -19.72 10.47
CA ASN A 151 -0.32 -20.98 11.11
C ASN A 151 -1.37 -21.41 12.17
N ALA A 152 -2.51 -20.73 12.25
CA ALA A 152 -3.56 -21.01 13.23
C ALA A 152 -4.77 -21.74 12.62
N GLU A 153 -4.56 -22.71 11.73
CA GLU A 153 -5.59 -23.69 11.38
C GLU A 153 -4.94 -24.87 10.65
N TYR A 154 -4.34 -25.82 11.38
CA TYR A 154 -4.13 -27.24 10.99
C TYR A 154 -3.50 -28.04 12.15
N ASP A 155 -3.89 -27.77 13.40
CA ASP A 155 -3.63 -28.68 14.53
C ASP A 155 -4.97 -29.02 15.19
N GLU A 156 -5.84 -29.68 14.43
CA GLU A 156 -6.88 -30.55 15.01
C GLU A 156 -7.19 -31.68 14.02
N LYS A 157 -6.36 -32.72 14.04
CA LYS A 157 -6.76 -34.11 13.80
C LYS A 157 -5.70 -35.10 14.26
#